data_AF-A0A8T7GRG7-F1
#
_entry.id   AF-A0A8T7GRG7-F1
#
_cell.length_a   1.000
_cell.length_b   1.000
_cell.length_c   1.000
_cell.angle_alpha   90.00
_cell.angle_beta   90.00
_cell.angle_gamma   90.00
#
_symmetry.space_group_name_H-M   'P 1'
#
loop_
_entity.id
_entity.type
_entity.pdbx_description
1 polymer ?
#
loop_
_entity_poly.entity_id
_entity_poly.type
_entity_poly.pdbx_seq_one_letter_code
_entity_poly.pdbx_strand_id
1 'polypeptide(L)'
;MPEVVEVGDSVEAVRLLERVFAGARLRGLRRLLEERGMIRRCSPLRLGGRVYAVDSAFPSSPVNLVGGSLSLVAVGAVRRGDAWRTLRRWLVYESFGDVDADYVRGFARLQERRLAVSLEGPEAVIIDGELVPRPGRSSVWSSVVEESRRLVGLAERGVLVAGVLKRSYSRTIASRLGLPVSDRALASAVLDRGEVLEAAHPSRELAERGCVEAFYKPLRGPPLAVKLEACCPRGADCCGLAAFLASEAGATGF
;
A
#
# COMPACT_ATOMS: atom_id res chain seq x y z
N MET A 1 -5.47 0.83 -29.51
CA MET A 1 -5.43 0.93 -28.04
C MET A 1 -4.69 2.22 -27.71
N PRO A 2 -5.27 3.17 -26.96
CA PRO A 2 -4.57 4.42 -26.66
C PRO A 2 -3.37 4.13 -25.73
N GLU A 3 -2.24 4.74 -26.07
CA GLU A 3 -0.95 4.65 -25.40
C GLU A 3 -1.09 5.14 -23.95
N VAL A 4 -0.85 4.25 -22.99
CA VAL A 4 -0.94 4.58 -21.56
C VAL A 4 0.31 5.36 -21.20
N VAL A 5 0.13 6.61 -20.80
CA VAL A 5 1.25 7.42 -20.31
C VAL A 5 1.67 6.89 -18.95
N GLU A 6 2.79 6.17 -18.93
CA GLU A 6 3.45 5.77 -17.70
C GLU A 6 4.02 7.01 -17.02
N VAL A 7 3.39 7.38 -15.91
CA VAL A 7 3.88 8.42 -15.03
C VAL A 7 4.82 7.72 -14.05
N GLY A 8 6.09 7.58 -14.44
CA GLY A 8 7.17 7.09 -13.55
C GLY A 8 7.29 7.95 -12.29
N ASP A 9 8.08 7.48 -11.31
CA ASP A 9 8.29 8.12 -9.99
C ASP A 9 8.95 9.53 -10.05
N SER A 10 8.95 10.22 -11.19
CA SER A 10 9.60 11.50 -11.41
C SER A 10 8.64 12.68 -11.31
N VAL A 11 9.13 13.79 -10.75
CA VAL A 11 8.46 15.10 -10.73
C VAL A 11 8.06 15.57 -12.13
N GLU A 12 8.77 15.12 -13.17
CA GLU A 12 8.43 15.37 -14.58
C GLU A 12 7.09 14.79 -14.97
N ALA A 13 6.68 13.67 -14.38
CA ALA A 13 5.44 13.02 -14.72
C ALA A 13 4.23 13.75 -14.11
N VAL A 14 4.40 14.41 -12.96
CA VAL A 14 3.42 15.38 -12.42
C VAL A 14 3.33 16.61 -13.33
N ARG A 15 4.47 17.15 -13.78
CA ARG A 15 4.49 18.27 -14.74
C ARG A 15 3.85 17.89 -16.08
N LEU A 16 4.01 16.64 -16.52
CA LEU A 16 3.36 16.12 -17.71
C LEU A 16 1.84 16.05 -17.51
N LEU A 17 1.37 15.63 -16.34
CA LEU A 17 -0.06 15.65 -16.00
C LEU A 17 -0.62 17.06 -15.96
N GLU A 18 0.11 18.04 -15.41
CA GLU A 18 -0.26 19.46 -15.45
C GLU A 18 -0.29 20.02 -16.89
N ARG A 19 0.49 19.44 -17.82
CA ARG A 19 0.45 19.78 -19.24
C ARG A 19 -0.70 19.08 -19.97
N VAL A 20 -0.96 17.81 -19.66
CA VAL A 20 -2.06 16.99 -20.22
C VAL A 20 -3.41 17.56 -19.78
N PHE A 21 -3.50 18.01 -18.52
CA PHE A 21 -4.66 18.71 -17.99
C PHE A 21 -4.39 20.20 -17.96
N ALA A 22 -4.80 20.94 -19.00
CA ALA A 22 -4.80 22.40 -18.98
C ALA A 22 -5.34 22.91 -17.64
N GLY A 23 -4.65 23.84 -16.97
CA GLY A 23 -4.88 24.15 -15.55
C GLY A 23 -6.32 24.49 -15.15
N ALA A 24 -7.16 24.99 -16.07
CA ALA A 24 -8.59 25.18 -15.85
C ALA A 24 -9.36 23.84 -15.71
N ARG A 25 -9.02 22.82 -16.52
CA ARG A 25 -9.60 21.47 -16.43
C ARG A 25 -9.23 20.79 -15.12
N LEU A 26 -7.99 20.95 -14.67
CA LEU A 26 -7.53 20.37 -13.41
C LEU A 26 -8.23 20.99 -12.19
N ARG A 27 -8.43 22.33 -12.18
CA ARG A 27 -9.24 22.99 -11.14
C ARG A 27 -10.71 22.55 -11.16
N GLY A 28 -11.30 22.41 -12.34
CA GLY A 28 -12.66 21.88 -12.48
C GLY A 28 -12.78 20.45 -11.96
N LEU A 29 -11.79 19.61 -12.25
CA LEU A 29 -11.72 18.25 -11.76
C LEU A 29 -11.57 18.18 -10.23
N ARG A 30 -10.69 19.01 -9.64
CA ARG A 30 -10.56 19.11 -8.18
C ARG A 30 -11.89 19.49 -7.54
N ARG A 31 -12.55 20.55 -8.02
CA ARG A 31 -13.88 20.96 -7.52
C ARG A 31 -14.90 19.81 -7.59
N LEU A 32 -14.96 19.10 -8.70
CA LEU A 32 -15.88 17.97 -8.85
C LEU A 32 -15.60 16.86 -7.82
N LEU A 33 -14.33 16.61 -7.50
CA LEU A 33 -13.95 15.63 -6.48
C LEU A 33 -14.25 16.12 -5.05
N GLU A 34 -14.07 17.41 -4.78
CA GLU A 34 -14.45 18.07 -3.51
C GLU A 34 -15.97 18.07 -3.30
N GLU A 35 -16.76 18.43 -4.32
CA GLU A 35 -18.23 18.43 -4.30
C GLU A 35 -18.81 17.03 -4.06
N ARG A 36 -18.09 15.99 -4.51
CA ARG A 36 -18.42 14.58 -4.24
C ARG A 36 -17.93 14.08 -2.87
N GLY A 37 -17.28 14.94 -2.09
CA GLY A 37 -16.71 14.58 -0.78
C GLY A 37 -15.54 13.59 -0.85
N MET A 38 -14.94 13.39 -2.02
CA MET A 38 -13.85 12.42 -2.21
C MET A 38 -12.52 12.97 -1.69
N ILE A 39 -12.30 14.28 -1.79
CA ILE A 39 -11.11 14.95 -1.25
C ILE A 39 -11.43 15.47 0.14
N ARG A 40 -10.64 15.05 1.13
CA ARG A 40 -10.79 15.44 2.53
C ARG A 40 -9.43 15.81 3.13
N ARG A 41 -9.43 16.79 4.03
CA ARG A 41 -8.31 17.01 4.96
C ARG A 41 -8.70 16.42 6.30
N CYS A 42 -7.95 15.42 6.75
CA CYS A 42 -8.29 14.65 7.93
C CYS A 42 -7.30 14.92 9.06
N SER A 43 -7.78 14.84 10.29
CA SER A 43 -6.90 14.91 11.46
C SER A 43 -6.18 13.57 11.62
N PRO A 44 -4.85 13.57 11.81
CA PRO A 44 -4.10 12.33 12.00
C PRO A 44 -4.56 11.62 13.28
N LEU A 45 -4.71 10.29 13.21
CA LEU A 45 -5.02 9.48 14.38
C LEU A 45 -3.90 9.58 15.42
N ARG A 46 -4.29 9.67 16.70
CA ARG A 46 -3.36 9.62 17.83
C ARG A 46 -3.18 8.17 18.27
N LEU A 47 -2.16 7.50 17.73
CA LEU A 47 -1.84 6.11 18.05
C LEU A 47 -0.77 6.04 19.15
N GLY A 48 -1.01 5.21 20.18
CA GLY A 48 -0.19 5.05 21.40
C GLY A 48 1.13 4.33 21.22
N GLY A 49 1.63 4.22 19.99
CA GLY A 49 2.94 3.64 19.66
C GLY A 49 2.94 2.16 19.33
N ARG A 50 1.84 1.40 19.49
CA ARG A 50 1.78 -0.01 19.03
C ARG A 50 1.41 -0.09 17.55
N VAL A 51 2.12 0.68 16.74
CA VAL A 51 2.01 0.73 15.28
C VAL A 51 3.18 -0.04 14.69
N TYR A 52 2.89 -1.01 13.84
CA TYR A 52 3.90 -1.89 13.25
C TYR A 52 3.90 -1.74 11.74
N ALA A 53 5.07 -1.52 11.15
CA ALA A 53 5.28 -1.64 9.71
C ALA A 53 6.01 -2.97 9.43
N VAL A 54 5.46 -3.79 8.55
CA VAL A 54 5.97 -5.13 8.21
C VAL A 54 6.37 -5.17 6.75
N ASP A 55 7.57 -5.66 6.48
CA ASP A 55 8.12 -5.77 5.13
C ASP A 55 8.95 -7.04 4.99
N SER A 56 9.15 -7.46 3.74
CA SER A 56 9.96 -8.61 3.38
C SER A 56 10.92 -8.27 2.25
N ALA A 57 12.13 -8.83 2.33
CA ALA A 57 13.17 -8.66 1.32
C ALA A 57 13.77 -10.01 0.94
N PHE A 58 14.05 -10.18 -0.35
CA PHE A 58 14.70 -11.36 -0.90
C PHE A 58 15.58 -10.93 -2.09
N PRO A 59 16.70 -11.61 -2.35
CA PRO A 59 17.55 -11.26 -3.48
C PRO A 59 16.82 -11.53 -4.80
N SER A 60 17.10 -10.70 -5.80
CA SER A 60 16.53 -10.88 -7.16
C SER A 60 17.01 -12.15 -7.85
N SER A 61 18.13 -12.71 -7.40
CA SER A 61 18.74 -13.92 -7.95
C SER A 61 19.10 -14.87 -6.80
N PRO A 62 18.79 -16.18 -6.94
CA PRO A 62 19.22 -17.18 -5.97
C PRO A 62 20.74 -17.33 -5.98
N VAL A 63 21.28 -17.84 -4.88
CA VAL A 63 22.67 -18.31 -4.81
C VAL A 63 22.71 -19.72 -5.41
N ASN A 64 23.45 -19.89 -6.51
CA ASN A 64 23.64 -21.19 -7.14
C ASN A 64 24.64 -22.03 -6.34
N LEU A 65 24.24 -23.25 -6.01
CA LEU A 65 25.04 -24.25 -5.30
C LEU A 65 25.35 -25.42 -6.23
N VAL A 66 26.31 -26.28 -5.85
CA VAL A 66 26.54 -27.53 -6.58
C VAL A 66 25.31 -28.42 -6.39
N GLY A 67 24.52 -28.58 -7.45
CA GLY A 67 23.31 -29.42 -7.44
C GLY A 67 22.01 -28.73 -7.01
N GLY A 68 22.00 -27.41 -6.82
CA GLY A 68 20.78 -26.71 -6.41
C GLY A 68 20.91 -25.20 -6.34
N SER A 69 19.89 -24.56 -5.78
CA SER A 69 19.79 -23.10 -5.65
C SER A 69 19.20 -22.73 -4.30
N LEU A 70 19.71 -21.64 -3.72
CA LEU A 70 19.32 -21.14 -2.40
C LEU A 70 18.77 -19.72 -2.51
N SER A 71 17.62 -19.46 -1.90
CA SER A 71 17.06 -18.12 -1.74
C SER A 71 16.85 -17.78 -0.27
N LEU A 72 17.29 -16.59 0.12
CA LEU A 72 17.09 -16.04 1.46
C LEU A 72 15.88 -15.11 1.46
N VAL A 73 14.98 -15.29 2.41
CA VAL A 73 13.87 -14.37 2.67
C VAL A 73 14.04 -13.77 4.06
N ALA A 74 14.18 -12.46 4.12
CA ALA A 74 14.18 -11.70 5.36
C ALA A 74 12.79 -11.08 5.56
N VAL A 75 12.22 -11.23 6.76
CA VAL A 75 10.96 -10.58 7.12
C VAL A 75 11.17 -9.81 8.41
N GLY A 76 10.73 -8.56 8.43
CA GLY A 76 10.89 -7.69 9.58
C GLY A 76 9.60 -6.95 9.92
N ALA A 77 9.44 -6.65 11.20
CA ALA A 77 8.45 -5.69 11.69
C ALA A 77 9.17 -4.59 12.47
N VAL A 78 8.80 -3.35 12.21
CA VAL A 78 9.31 -2.17 12.91
C VAL A 78 8.17 -1.57 13.71
N ARG A 79 8.36 -1.44 15.02
CA ARG A 79 7.38 -0.81 15.92
C ARG A 79 7.71 0.66 16.12
N ARG A 80 6.72 1.53 15.97
CA ARG A 80 6.78 2.94 16.36
C ARG A 80 7.00 3.06 17.87
N GLY A 81 7.68 4.11 18.32
CA GLY A 81 7.94 4.38 19.73
C GLY A 81 9.11 5.34 19.89
N ASP A 82 9.46 5.65 21.14
CA ASP A 82 10.57 6.58 21.45
C ASP A 82 11.92 6.07 20.93
N ALA A 83 12.04 4.75 20.77
CA ALA A 83 13.12 4.09 20.04
C ALA A 83 12.52 3.04 19.09
N TRP A 84 13.03 2.99 17.85
CA TRP A 84 12.65 2.00 16.85
C TRP A 84 13.01 0.60 17.33
N ARG A 85 12.00 -0.22 17.67
CA ARG A 85 12.20 -1.64 17.96
C ARG A 85 11.95 -2.46 16.71
N THR A 86 12.95 -3.23 16.30
CA THR A 86 12.84 -4.10 15.12
C THR A 86 12.75 -5.56 15.56
N LEU A 87 11.71 -6.25 15.11
CA LEU A 87 11.60 -7.69 15.16
C LEU A 87 12.02 -8.22 13.78
N ARG A 88 13.02 -9.08 13.70
CA ARG A 88 13.50 -9.66 12.43
C ARG A 88 13.44 -11.18 12.50
N ARG A 89 13.03 -11.79 11.39
CA ARG A 89 13.12 -13.23 11.15
C ARG A 89 13.82 -13.46 9.82
N TRP A 90 14.78 -14.38 9.80
CA TRP A 90 15.48 -14.82 8.60
C TRP A 90 14.99 -16.22 8.26
N LEU A 91 14.65 -16.45 6.99
CA LEU A 91 14.18 -17.72 6.48
C LEU A 91 15.02 -18.08 5.27
N VAL A 92 15.36 -19.37 5.17
CA VAL A 92 16.16 -19.92 4.09
C VAL A 92 15.28 -20.90 3.32
N TYR A 93 15.22 -20.74 2.01
CA TYR A 93 14.55 -21.66 1.10
C TYR A 93 15.59 -22.30 0.18
N GLU A 94 15.67 -23.62 0.22
CA GLU A 94 16.58 -24.43 -0.61
C GLU A 94 15.75 -25.24 -1.61
N SER A 95 16.21 -25.28 -2.87
CA SER A 95 15.61 -26.08 -3.94
C SER A 95 16.68 -26.89 -4.66
N PHE A 96 16.37 -28.15 -4.95
CA PHE A 96 17.14 -28.97 -5.89
C PHE A 96 16.71 -28.61 -7.32
N GLY A 97 17.54 -27.81 -8.01
CA GLY A 97 17.25 -27.24 -9.33
C GLY A 97 17.11 -25.71 -9.29
N ASP A 98 16.46 -25.15 -10.29
CA ASP A 98 16.19 -23.71 -10.35
C ASP A 98 15.17 -23.30 -9.28
N VAL A 99 15.42 -22.17 -8.62
CA VAL A 99 14.44 -21.60 -7.68
C VAL A 99 13.34 -20.90 -8.46
N ASP A 100 12.09 -21.31 -8.23
CA ASP A 100 10.91 -20.60 -8.73
C ASP A 100 10.79 -19.23 -8.04
N ALA A 101 11.06 -18.17 -8.80
CA ALA A 101 10.98 -16.79 -8.33
C ALA A 101 9.55 -16.39 -7.90
N ASP A 102 8.51 -16.97 -8.52
CA ASP A 102 7.13 -16.73 -8.10
C ASP A 102 6.84 -17.37 -6.74
N TYR A 103 7.37 -18.57 -6.51
CA TYR A 103 7.30 -19.23 -5.21
C TYR A 103 8.01 -18.40 -4.13
N VAL A 104 9.25 -17.96 -4.35
CA VAL A 104 9.98 -17.15 -3.35
C VAL A 104 9.25 -15.85 -3.02
N ARG A 105 8.69 -15.19 -4.04
CA ARG A 105 7.88 -13.97 -3.85
C ARG A 105 6.62 -14.26 -3.03
N GLY A 106 5.88 -15.31 -3.38
CA GLY A 106 4.70 -15.73 -2.64
C GLY A 106 5.04 -16.16 -1.21
N PHE A 107 6.16 -16.85 -1.00
CA PHE A 107 6.66 -17.26 0.31
C PHE A 107 7.04 -16.03 1.17
N ALA A 108 7.76 -15.05 0.62
CA ALA A 108 8.06 -13.79 1.31
C ALA A 108 6.79 -13.08 1.77
N ARG A 109 5.80 -12.95 0.88
CA ARG A 109 4.50 -12.37 1.20
C ARG A 109 3.76 -13.15 2.28
N LEU A 110 3.74 -14.48 2.21
CA LEU A 110 3.12 -15.32 3.22
C LEU A 110 3.72 -15.07 4.61
N GLN A 111 5.04 -15.00 4.69
CA GLN A 111 5.76 -14.82 5.95
C GLN A 111 5.59 -13.41 6.52
N GLU A 112 5.49 -12.39 5.66
CA GLU A 112 5.09 -11.03 6.05
C GLU A 112 3.71 -11.02 6.73
N ARG A 113 2.70 -11.66 6.13
CA ARG A 113 1.34 -11.72 6.72
C ARG A 113 1.32 -12.52 8.02
N ARG A 114 2.04 -13.66 8.08
CA ARG A 114 2.16 -14.46 9.31
C ARG A 114 2.81 -13.68 10.44
N LEU A 115 3.88 -12.94 10.17
CA LEU A 115 4.51 -12.08 11.17
C LEU A 115 3.51 -11.02 11.65
N ALA A 116 2.86 -10.33 10.72
CA ALA A 116 1.89 -9.28 11.00
C ALA A 116 0.71 -9.76 11.87
N VAL A 117 0.15 -10.94 11.57
CA VAL A 117 -0.94 -11.56 12.35
C VAL A 117 -0.47 -12.02 13.73
N SER A 118 0.81 -12.38 13.88
CA SER A 118 1.38 -12.84 15.15
C SER A 118 1.77 -11.72 16.13
N LEU A 119 1.62 -10.45 15.74
CA LEU A 119 1.96 -9.31 16.61
C LEU A 119 0.99 -9.20 17.78
N GLU A 120 1.50 -9.00 18.99
CA GLU A 120 0.69 -8.90 20.20
C GLU A 120 0.16 -7.48 20.41
N GLY A 121 -1.17 -7.37 20.56
CA GLY A 121 -1.89 -6.13 20.89
C GLY A 121 -1.58 -4.91 20.01
N PRO A 122 -1.49 -5.03 18.66
CA PRO A 122 -1.25 -3.88 17.80
C PRO A 122 -2.44 -2.92 17.80
N GLU A 123 -2.16 -1.62 17.77
CA GLU A 123 -3.16 -0.59 17.43
C GLU A 123 -3.29 -0.45 15.91
N ALA A 124 -2.17 -0.59 15.20
CA ALA A 124 -2.13 -0.57 13.75
C ALA A 124 -1.05 -1.50 13.19
N VAL A 125 -1.36 -2.10 12.03
CA VAL A 125 -0.47 -2.95 11.25
C VAL A 125 -0.44 -2.44 9.81
N ILE A 126 0.74 -2.11 9.34
CA ILE A 126 1.01 -1.56 8.02
C ILE A 126 1.89 -2.55 7.27
N ILE A 127 1.53 -2.90 6.04
CA ILE A 127 2.32 -3.76 5.15
C ILE A 127 2.74 -3.01 3.89
N ASP A 128 3.91 -3.33 3.32
CA ASP A 128 4.36 -2.76 2.03
C ASP A 128 3.73 -3.54 0.85
N GLY A 129 2.52 -3.15 0.45
CA GLY A 129 1.83 -3.74 -0.71
C GLY A 129 0.31 -3.79 -0.55
N GLU A 130 -0.33 -4.52 -1.47
CA GLU A 130 -1.78 -4.82 -1.44
C GLU A 130 -2.15 -5.63 -0.19
N LEU A 131 -3.30 -5.32 0.41
CA LEU A 131 -3.84 -6.07 1.55
C LEU A 131 -4.11 -7.52 1.16
N VAL A 132 -4.77 -7.71 0.02
CA VAL A 132 -4.96 -9.02 -0.62
C VAL A 132 -4.29 -8.95 -1.99
N PRO A 133 -3.06 -9.46 -2.13
CA PRO A 133 -2.32 -9.33 -3.37
C PRO A 133 -2.91 -10.19 -4.49
N ARG A 134 -2.73 -9.75 -5.74
CA ARG A 134 -3.05 -10.60 -6.90
C ARG A 134 -2.22 -11.89 -6.84
N PRO A 135 -2.87 -13.07 -6.93
CA PRO A 135 -2.15 -14.34 -6.88
C PRO A 135 -1.25 -14.51 -8.11
N GLY A 136 -0.05 -15.03 -7.89
CA GLY A 136 0.83 -15.54 -8.93
C GLY A 136 0.50 -16.99 -9.29
N ARG A 137 1.48 -17.71 -9.85
CA ARG A 137 1.27 -19.05 -10.43
C ARG A 137 1.52 -20.19 -9.44
N SER A 138 2.38 -19.97 -8.47
CA SER A 138 2.80 -20.98 -7.49
C SER A 138 1.70 -21.29 -6.48
N SER A 139 1.74 -22.50 -5.92
CA SER A 139 0.74 -22.99 -4.97
C SER A 139 0.67 -22.20 -3.66
N VAL A 140 1.77 -21.54 -3.27
CA VAL A 140 1.87 -20.77 -2.02
C VAL A 140 0.91 -19.56 -1.99
N TRP A 141 0.48 -19.05 -3.16
CA TRP A 141 -0.43 -17.90 -3.23
C TRP A 141 -1.79 -18.16 -2.60
N SER A 142 -2.26 -19.41 -2.59
CA SER A 142 -3.48 -19.78 -1.86
C SER A 142 -3.35 -19.46 -0.36
N SER A 143 -2.23 -19.81 0.25
CA SER A 143 -1.91 -19.48 1.64
C SER A 143 -1.66 -17.99 1.84
N VAL A 144 -1.09 -17.28 0.86
CA VAL A 144 -0.93 -15.81 0.93
C VAL A 144 -2.29 -15.15 1.04
N VAL A 145 -3.27 -15.54 0.22
CA VAL A 145 -4.63 -14.99 0.25
C VAL A 145 -5.32 -15.32 1.57
N GLU A 146 -5.18 -16.56 2.07
CA GLU A 146 -5.74 -16.94 3.37
C GLU A 146 -5.17 -16.10 4.52
N GLU A 147 -3.86 -15.97 4.61
CA GLU A 147 -3.22 -15.16 5.66
C GLU A 147 -3.50 -13.65 5.49
N SER A 148 -3.69 -13.19 4.25
CA SER A 148 -4.13 -11.81 3.97
C SER A 148 -5.54 -11.55 4.51
N ARG A 149 -6.45 -12.53 4.40
CA ARG A 149 -7.79 -12.44 5.00
C ARG A 149 -7.74 -12.44 6.53
N ARG A 150 -6.85 -13.24 7.13
CA ARG A 150 -6.62 -13.25 8.59
C ARG A 150 -6.08 -11.90 9.07
N LEU A 151 -5.16 -11.30 8.31
CA LEU A 151 -4.63 -9.96 8.55
C LEU A 151 -5.75 -8.92 8.52
N VAL A 152 -6.56 -8.90 7.47
CA VAL A 152 -7.71 -7.98 7.36
C VAL A 152 -8.71 -8.19 8.50
N GLY A 153 -8.92 -9.44 8.94
CA GLY A 153 -9.75 -9.77 10.11
C GLY A 153 -9.23 -9.24 11.45
N LEU A 154 -8.04 -8.63 11.51
CA LEU A 154 -7.64 -7.85 12.69
C LEU A 154 -8.48 -6.57 12.85
N ALA A 155 -9.03 -6.01 11.76
CA ALA A 155 -9.89 -4.83 11.82
C ALA A 155 -11.18 -5.05 12.61
N GLU A 156 -11.75 -6.25 12.52
CA GLU A 156 -12.90 -6.68 13.33
C GLU A 156 -12.58 -6.75 14.83
N ARG A 157 -11.29 -6.81 15.19
CA ARG A 157 -10.78 -6.85 16.57
C ARG A 157 -10.27 -5.51 17.07
N GLY A 158 -10.56 -4.41 16.36
CA GLY A 158 -10.17 -3.07 16.77
C GLY A 158 -8.80 -2.60 16.29
N VAL A 159 -8.12 -3.37 15.41
CA VAL A 159 -6.79 -3.02 14.87
C VAL A 159 -6.94 -2.28 13.55
N LEU A 160 -6.20 -1.19 13.33
CA LEU A 160 -6.13 -0.56 12.02
C LEU A 160 -5.21 -1.37 11.11
N VAL A 161 -5.67 -1.75 9.92
CA VAL A 161 -4.87 -2.53 8.97
C VAL A 161 -4.70 -1.74 7.68
N ALA A 162 -3.46 -1.61 7.22
CA ALA A 162 -3.13 -0.82 6.05
C ALA A 162 -2.14 -1.54 5.13
N GLY A 163 -2.44 -1.55 3.82
CA GLY A 163 -1.49 -1.84 2.76
C GLY A 163 -1.04 -0.54 2.10
N VAL A 164 0.26 -0.25 2.12
CA VAL A 164 0.83 0.95 1.50
C VAL A 164 1.47 0.57 0.18
N LEU A 165 1.02 1.20 -0.91
CA LEU A 165 1.51 0.92 -2.25
C LEU A 165 2.21 2.16 -2.81
N LYS A 166 3.55 2.07 -2.87
CA LYS A 166 4.38 3.10 -3.48
C LYS A 166 4.13 3.21 -4.99
N ARG A 167 3.86 2.08 -5.65
CA ARG A 167 3.50 2.01 -7.07
C ARG A 167 2.10 1.44 -7.19
N SER A 168 1.21 2.22 -7.81
CA SER A 168 -0.15 1.77 -8.14
C SER A 168 -0.48 2.11 -9.57
N TYR A 169 -0.99 1.10 -10.27
CA TYR A 169 -1.53 1.20 -11.63
C TYR A 169 -3.05 1.09 -11.65
N SER A 170 -3.70 1.30 -10.50
CA SER A 170 -5.15 1.33 -10.42
C SER A 170 -5.72 2.45 -11.30
N ARG A 171 -6.89 2.19 -11.88
CA ARG A 171 -7.65 3.15 -12.68
C ARG A 171 -9.12 3.17 -12.28
N THR A 172 -9.43 2.82 -11.04
CA THR A 172 -10.80 2.70 -10.52
C THR A 172 -11.53 4.04 -10.59
N ILE A 173 -10.85 5.11 -10.19
CA ILE A 173 -11.41 6.46 -10.11
C ILE A 173 -11.24 7.15 -11.46
N ALA A 174 -10.05 7.10 -12.04
CA ALA A 174 -9.73 7.71 -13.32
C ALA A 174 -10.63 7.16 -14.46
N SER A 175 -10.89 5.85 -14.52
CA SER A 175 -11.74 5.28 -15.57
C SER A 175 -13.20 5.71 -15.44
N ARG A 176 -13.72 5.84 -14.21
CA ARG A 176 -15.09 6.36 -13.96
C ARG A 176 -15.23 7.83 -14.38
N LEU A 177 -14.13 8.57 -14.40
CA LEU A 177 -14.05 9.96 -14.84
C LEU A 177 -13.65 10.09 -16.32
N GLY A 178 -13.49 8.97 -17.05
CA GLY A 178 -13.09 8.97 -18.45
C GLY A 178 -11.66 9.43 -18.71
N LEU A 179 -10.77 9.34 -17.71
CA LEU A 179 -9.41 9.87 -17.78
C LEU A 179 -8.38 8.79 -18.19
N PRO A 180 -7.43 9.12 -19.10
CA PRO A 180 -6.40 8.20 -19.58
C PRO A 180 -5.17 8.14 -18.65
N VAL A 181 -5.36 8.23 -17.33
CA VAL A 181 -4.28 8.25 -16.33
C VAL A 181 -4.53 7.23 -15.21
N SER A 182 -3.51 6.95 -14.40
CA SER A 182 -3.68 6.15 -13.17
C SER A 182 -4.33 6.97 -12.05
N ASP A 183 -4.95 6.30 -11.09
CA ASP A 183 -5.53 6.96 -9.91
C ASP A 183 -4.44 7.66 -9.09
N ARG A 184 -3.23 7.09 -9.01
CA ARG A 184 -2.07 7.73 -8.35
C ARG A 184 -1.66 9.01 -9.05
N ALA A 185 -1.61 8.99 -10.39
CA ALA A 185 -1.31 10.17 -11.19
C ALA A 185 -2.37 11.26 -10.97
N LEU A 186 -3.65 10.89 -11.08
CA LEU A 186 -4.77 11.77 -10.77
C LEU A 186 -4.65 12.38 -9.37
N ALA A 187 -4.50 11.54 -8.34
CA ALA A 187 -4.37 11.97 -6.95
C ALA A 187 -3.16 12.89 -6.72
N SER A 188 -2.02 12.58 -7.34
CA SER A 188 -0.81 13.43 -7.24
C SER A 188 -1.04 14.82 -7.81
N ALA A 189 -1.85 14.93 -8.87
CA ALA A 189 -2.16 16.17 -9.55
C ALA A 189 -3.24 17.00 -8.83
N VAL A 190 -4.25 16.35 -8.23
CA VAL A 190 -5.39 17.05 -7.62
C VAL A 190 -5.26 17.29 -6.13
N LEU A 191 -4.46 16.52 -5.38
CA LEU A 191 -4.31 16.67 -3.93
C LEU A 191 -3.27 17.72 -3.55
N ASP A 192 -3.56 18.47 -2.48
CA ASP A 192 -2.56 19.22 -1.73
C ASP A 192 -1.95 18.33 -0.63
N ARG A 193 -0.81 18.76 -0.06
CA ARG A 193 -0.15 18.01 1.02
C ARG A 193 -1.07 17.86 2.23
N GLY A 194 -1.12 16.65 2.78
CA GLY A 194 -1.97 16.30 3.92
C GLY A 194 -3.44 16.04 3.55
N GLU A 195 -3.79 16.13 2.28
CA GLU A 195 -5.12 15.75 1.80
C GLU A 195 -5.15 14.27 1.38
N VAL A 196 -6.37 13.73 1.45
CA VAL A 196 -6.69 12.35 1.15
C VAL A 196 -7.80 12.33 0.11
N LEU A 197 -7.63 11.52 -0.93
CA LEU A 197 -8.67 11.15 -1.88
C LEU A 197 -9.13 9.74 -1.55
N GLU A 198 -10.36 9.59 -1.08
CA GLU A 198 -10.93 8.30 -0.65
C GLU A 198 -12.00 7.80 -1.62
N ALA A 199 -12.02 6.50 -1.85
CA ALA A 199 -13.04 5.80 -2.61
C ALA A 199 -13.36 4.43 -1.99
N ALA A 200 -14.53 3.90 -2.32
CA ALA A 200 -14.87 2.53 -1.98
C ALA A 200 -13.84 1.56 -2.58
N HIS A 201 -13.43 0.56 -1.80
CA HIS A 201 -12.44 -0.41 -2.24
C HIS A 201 -12.95 -1.19 -3.48
N PRO A 202 -12.12 -1.41 -4.52
CA PRO A 202 -12.58 -2.07 -5.75
C PRO A 202 -12.89 -3.56 -5.57
N SER A 203 -12.22 -4.24 -4.64
CA SER A 203 -12.59 -5.60 -4.22
C SER A 203 -13.86 -5.55 -3.37
N ARG A 204 -14.92 -6.22 -3.85
CA ARG A 204 -16.20 -6.37 -3.13
C ARG A 204 -15.99 -7.01 -1.75
N GLU A 205 -15.13 -8.03 -1.65
CA GLU A 205 -14.82 -8.72 -0.39
C GLU A 205 -14.28 -7.74 0.67
N LEU A 206 -13.36 -6.85 0.25
CA LEU A 206 -12.76 -5.87 1.16
C LEU A 206 -13.71 -4.71 1.45
N ALA A 207 -14.50 -4.26 0.47
CA ALA A 207 -15.50 -3.23 0.67
C ALA A 207 -16.59 -3.66 1.67
N GLU A 208 -17.07 -4.91 1.59
CA GLU A 208 -18.05 -5.48 2.53
C GLU A 208 -17.49 -5.57 3.97
N ARG A 209 -16.16 -5.64 4.11
CA ARG A 209 -15.46 -5.57 5.41
C ARG A 209 -15.17 -4.15 5.89
N GLY A 210 -15.66 -3.13 5.17
CA GLY A 210 -15.44 -1.71 5.52
C GLY A 210 -14.06 -1.19 5.15
N CYS A 211 -13.34 -1.89 4.27
CA CYS A 211 -12.07 -1.38 3.76
C CYS A 211 -12.30 -0.35 2.65
N VAL A 212 -11.37 0.59 2.53
CA VAL A 212 -11.37 1.67 1.53
C VAL A 212 -10.09 1.66 0.71
N GLU A 213 -10.17 2.22 -0.49
CA GLU A 213 -9.01 2.64 -1.27
C GLU A 213 -8.83 4.14 -1.06
N ALA A 214 -7.66 4.56 -0.61
CA ALA A 214 -7.33 5.96 -0.38
C ALA A 214 -6.00 6.33 -1.05
N PHE A 215 -5.85 7.60 -1.38
CA PHE A 215 -4.60 8.19 -1.83
C PHE A 215 -4.31 9.38 -0.94
N TYR A 216 -3.12 9.46 -0.35
CA TYR A 216 -2.73 10.63 0.43
C TYR A 216 -1.49 11.28 -0.16
N LYS A 217 -1.39 12.61 -0.01
CA LYS A 217 -0.17 13.35 -0.38
C LYS A 217 0.67 13.62 0.87
N PRO A 218 1.89 13.08 0.97
CA PRO A 218 2.76 13.24 2.14
C PRO A 218 3.00 14.71 2.52
N LEU A 219 3.12 14.98 3.82
CA LEU A 219 3.49 16.33 4.31
C LEU A 219 4.93 16.68 3.95
N ARG A 220 5.81 15.68 3.81
CA ARG A 220 7.25 15.83 3.49
C ARG A 220 7.63 14.95 2.32
N GLY A 221 8.80 15.22 1.71
CA GLY A 221 9.29 14.45 0.56
C GLY A 221 8.64 14.81 -0.78
N PRO A 222 8.75 13.95 -1.81
CA PRO A 222 8.24 14.19 -3.16
C PRO A 222 6.74 14.52 -3.19
N PRO A 223 6.26 15.34 -4.14
CA PRO A 223 4.86 15.73 -4.24
C PRO A 223 4.01 14.64 -4.93
N LEU A 224 4.30 13.36 -4.65
CA LEU A 224 3.59 12.23 -5.24
C LEU A 224 2.61 11.65 -4.22
N ALA A 225 1.40 11.35 -4.66
CA ALA A 225 0.45 10.64 -3.84
C ALA A 225 0.89 9.18 -3.64
N VAL A 226 0.56 8.65 -2.48
CA VAL A 226 0.77 7.25 -2.08
C VAL A 226 -0.58 6.57 -2.01
N LYS A 227 -0.70 5.37 -2.59
CA LYS A 227 -1.92 4.58 -2.46
C LYS A 227 -1.92 3.84 -1.12
N LEU A 228 -3.08 3.80 -0.50
CA LEU A 228 -3.38 3.11 0.74
C LEU A 228 -4.62 2.24 0.54
N GLU A 229 -4.53 0.97 0.91
CA GLU A 229 -5.69 0.12 1.16
C GLU A 229 -5.86 0.03 2.67
N ALA A 230 -6.94 0.55 3.23
CA ALA A 230 -7.13 0.64 4.67
C ALA A 230 -8.39 -0.09 5.09
N CYS A 231 -8.29 -0.94 6.11
CA CYS A 231 -9.41 -1.54 6.81
C CYS A 231 -9.39 -1.02 8.24
N CYS A 232 -10.46 -0.33 8.62
CA CYS A 232 -10.58 0.25 9.95
C CYS A 232 -11.68 -0.47 10.74
N PRO A 233 -11.59 -0.49 12.08
CA PRO A 233 -12.69 -0.97 12.91
C PRO A 233 -14.00 -0.26 12.55
N ARG A 234 -15.13 -0.95 12.70
CA ARG A 234 -16.45 -0.38 12.37
C ARG A 234 -16.64 0.96 13.09
N GLY A 235 -16.96 2.00 12.32
CA GLY A 235 -17.16 3.36 12.82
C GLY A 235 -15.88 4.21 12.96
N ALA A 236 -14.69 3.65 12.70
CA ALA A 236 -13.45 4.41 12.63
C ALA A 236 -13.23 5.02 11.23
N ASP A 237 -12.73 6.25 11.19
CA ASP A 237 -12.44 6.97 9.94
C ASP A 237 -11.06 6.58 9.39
N CYS A 238 -11.04 5.85 8.28
CA CYS A 238 -9.80 5.46 7.60
C CYS A 238 -9.02 6.65 7.04
N CYS A 239 -9.68 7.79 6.82
CA CYS A 239 -8.99 9.01 6.42
C CYS A 239 -8.01 9.51 7.50
N GLY A 240 -8.30 9.27 8.79
CA GLY A 240 -7.39 9.60 9.88
C GLY A 240 -6.10 8.77 9.87
N LEU A 241 -6.18 7.50 9.42
CA LEU A 241 -5.00 6.63 9.26
C LEU A 241 -4.13 7.12 8.09
N ALA A 242 -4.75 7.52 6.98
CA ALA A 242 -4.04 8.12 5.86
C ALA A 242 -3.34 9.43 6.26
N ALA A 243 -4.02 10.29 7.02
CA ALA A 243 -3.42 11.52 7.55
C ALA A 243 -2.26 11.24 8.53
N PHE A 244 -2.39 10.20 9.37
CA PHE A 244 -1.32 9.73 10.23
C PHE A 244 -0.07 9.33 9.40
N LEU A 245 -0.25 8.47 8.39
CA LEU A 245 0.86 8.05 7.52
C LEU A 245 1.48 9.22 6.75
N ALA A 246 0.66 10.17 6.29
CA ALA A 246 1.15 11.38 5.63
C ALA A 246 2.05 12.23 6.53
N SER A 247 1.85 12.17 7.86
CA SER A 247 2.64 12.88 8.86
C SER A 247 3.93 12.17 9.27
N GLU A 248 3.94 10.84 9.19
CA GLU A 248 5.12 10.01 9.49
C GLU A 248 6.06 9.86 8.28
N ALA A 249 5.60 10.19 7.07
CA ALA A 249 6.40 10.11 5.85
C ALA A 249 7.72 10.90 5.95
N GLY A 250 8.82 10.24 5.59
CA GLY A 250 10.17 10.79 5.67
C GLY A 250 10.55 11.71 4.49
N ALA A 251 11.85 11.98 4.34
CA ALA A 251 12.38 12.76 3.22
C ALA A 251 12.11 12.12 1.84
N THR A 252 11.89 10.81 1.81
CA THR A 252 11.53 10.02 0.63
C THR A 252 10.04 10.08 0.30
N GLY A 253 9.20 10.68 1.16
CA GLY A 253 7.74 10.76 0.99
C GLY A 253 6.99 9.46 1.31
N PHE A 254 7.66 8.49 1.94
CA PHE A 254 7.08 7.24 2.40
C PHE A 254 7.54 6.96 3.83
#